data_AF-A0AAU3KCV2-F1
#
_entry.id   AF-A0AAU3KCV2-F1
#
_cell.length_a   1.000
_cell.length_b   1.000
_cell.length_c   1.000
_cell.angle_alpha   90.00
_cell.angle_beta   90.00
_cell.angle_gamma   90.00
#
_symmetry.space_group_name_H-M   'P 1'
#
loop_
_entity.id
_entity.type
_entity.pdbx_description
1 polymer ?
#
loop_
_entity_poly.entity_id
_entity_poly.type
_entity_poly.pdbx_seq_one_letter_code
_entity_poly.pdbx_strand_id
1 'polypeptide(L)' 'MRIAACTRELTVACPDCGRGSARTHSRYSRTLADVAVGGRPVVIGLSVRRLFCDGPGCGRRTFVEQV' A
#
# COMPACT_ATOMS: atom_id res chain seq x y z
N MET A 1 -0.75 12.74 -18.68
CA MET A 1 0.59 12.31 -18.19
C MET A 1 0.42 11.10 -17.27
N ARG A 2 1.32 10.11 -17.30
CA ARG A 2 1.24 8.93 -16.42
C ARG A 2 2.46 8.87 -15.51
N ILE A 3 2.23 8.74 -14.21
CA ILE A 3 3.28 8.58 -13.20
C ILE A 3 3.12 7.20 -12.57
N ALA A 4 4.22 6.46 -12.46
CA ALA A 4 4.26 5.22 -11.70
C ALA A 4 4.82 5.51 -10.30
N ALA A 5 4.17 5.00 -9.26
CA ALA A 5 4.61 5.10 -7.88
C ALA A 5 4.50 3.73 -7.19
N CYS A 6 5.30 3.52 -6.15
CA CYS A 6 5.32 2.29 -5.37
C CYS A 6 5.33 2.67 -3.88
N THR A 7 4.64 1.89 -3.04
CA THR A 7 4.86 1.98 -1.58
C THR A 7 6.32 1.72 -1.25
N ARG A 8 6.86 2.47 -0.29
CA ARG A 8 8.23 2.29 0.21
C ARG A 8 8.38 0.93 0.88
N GLU A 9 9.58 0.36 0.92
CA GLU A 9 9.82 -0.92 1.58
C GLU A 9 10.02 -0.78 3.09
N LEU A 10 9.06 -0.14 3.76
CA LEU A 10 9.09 0.08 5.20
C LEU A 10 8.26 -0.96 5.95
N THR A 11 8.52 -1.07 7.25
CA THR A 11 7.65 -1.81 8.17
C THR A 11 6.37 -1.00 8.41
N VAL A 12 5.22 -1.64 8.27
CA VAL A 12 3.90 -1.03 8.46
C VAL A 12 3.17 -1.76 9.58
N ALA A 13 2.53 -1.01 10.48
CA ALA A 13 1.74 -1.58 11.55
C ALA A 13 0.48 -2.27 11.00
N CYS A 14 0.20 -3.49 11.47
CA CYS A 14 -1.08 -4.15 11.24
C CYS A 14 -2.21 -3.30 11.83
N PRO A 15 -3.31 -3.04 11.10
CA PRO A 15 -4.37 -2.16 11.61
C PRO A 15 -5.12 -2.76 12.81
N ASP A 16 -5.07 -4.08 13.01
CA ASP A 16 -5.81 -4.74 14.09
C ASP A 16 -4.98 -4.89 15.37
N CYS A 17 -3.69 -5.19 15.24
CA CYS A 17 -2.84 -5.51 16.40
C CYS A 17 -1.62 -4.59 16.57
N GLY A 18 -1.43 -3.61 15.68
CA GLY A 18 -0.30 -2.67 15.72
C GLY A 18 1.07 -3.28 15.41
N ARG A 19 1.19 -4.60 15.27
CA ARG A 19 2.46 -5.27 14.99
C ARG A 19 3.03 -4.82 13.65
N GLY A 20 4.27 -4.35 13.67
CA GLY A 20 5.00 -4.01 12.44
C GLY A 20 5.23 -5.24 11.56
N SER A 21 4.96 -5.09 10.26
CA SER A 21 5.29 -6.07 9.23
C SER A 21 5.95 -5.43 8.03
N ALA A 22 7.01 -6.08 7.53
CA ALA A 22 7.61 -5.80 6.23
C ALA A 22 7.41 -6.96 5.23
N ARG A 23 6.86 -8.09 5.66
CA ARG A 23 6.75 -9.29 4.83
C ARG A 23 5.63 -9.13 3.82
N THR A 24 5.99 -9.03 2.55
CA THR A 24 5.03 -8.84 1.46
C THR A 24 4.39 -10.17 1.07
N HIS A 25 3.06 -10.21 1.00
CA HIS A 25 2.28 -11.30 0.42
C HIS A 25 2.15 -11.13 -1.09
N SER A 26 1.72 -9.95 -1.52
CA SER A 26 1.58 -9.61 -2.94
C SER A 26 1.61 -8.10 -3.12
N ARG A 27 1.75 -7.66 -4.37
CA ARG A 27 1.56 -6.27 -4.76
C ARG A 27 0.39 -6.18 -5.71
N TYR A 28 -0.39 -5.11 -5.62
CA TYR A 28 -1.42 -4.82 -6.60
C TYR A 28 -1.33 -3.37 -7.02
N SER A 29 -1.73 -3.09 -8.26
CA SER A 29 -1.71 -1.76 -8.83
C SER A 29 -3.10 -1.13 -8.74
N ARG A 30 -3.18 0.10 -8.24
CA ARG A 30 -4.40 0.92 -8.28
C ARG A 30 -4.12 2.23 -9.00
N THR A 31 -5.11 2.71 -9.75
CA THR A 31 -5.04 4.03 -10.39
C THR A 31 -5.66 5.05 -9.44
N LEU A 32 -4.87 6.03 -9.00
CA LEU A 32 -5.39 7.23 -8.36
C LEU A 32 -5.69 8.23 -9.47
N ALA A 33 -6.98 8.47 -9.71
CA ALA A 33 -7.44 9.38 -10.75
C ALA A 33 -7.54 10.82 -10.22
N ASP A 34 -7.05 11.74 -11.04
CA ASP A 34 -7.21 13.19 -11.01
C ASP A 34 -6.68 13.96 -9.78
N VAL A 35 -5.36 14.11 -9.74
CA VAL A 35 -4.78 15.36 -9.25
C VAL A 35 -4.37 16.16 -10.48
N ALA A 36 -5.11 17.22 -10.79
CA ALA A 36 -4.69 18.18 -11.80
C ALA A 36 -3.46 18.94 -11.29
N VAL A 37 -2.26 18.42 -11.57
CA VAL A 37 -1.01 19.12 -11.25
C VAL A 37 -0.81 20.20 -12.32
N GLY A 38 -1.02 21.46 -11.96
CA GLY A 38 -0.86 22.59 -12.88
C GLY A 38 -1.82 22.58 -14.06
N GLY A 39 -3.07 22.12 -13.87
CA GLY A 39 -4.10 22.11 -14.91
C GLY A 39 -3.98 21.01 -15.96
N ARG A 40 -3.07 20.04 -15.77
CA ARG A 40 -2.93 18.87 -16.66
C ARG A 40 -3.46 17.61 -15.98
N PRO A 41 -4.24 16.77 -16.68
CA PRO A 41 -4.68 15.49 -16.13
C PRO A 41 -3.47 14.56 -15.95
N VAL A 42 -3.24 14.17 -14.70
CA VAL A 42 -2.22 13.20 -14.31
C VAL A 42 -2.89 11.94 -13.79
N VAL A 43 -2.48 10.81 -14.35
CA VAL A 43 -2.89 9.47 -13.92
C VAL A 43 -1.75 8.88 -13.13
N ILE A 44 -1.96 8.58 -11.85
CA ILE A 44 -0.95 7.95 -10.99
C ILE A 44 -1.29 6.47 -10.87
N GLY A 45 -0.43 5.62 -11.43
CA GLY A 45 -0.46 4.17 -11.18
C GLY A 45 0.36 3.85 -9.95
N LEU A 46 -0.30 3.43 -8.87
CA LEU A 46 0.33 3.14 -7.59
C LEU A 46 0.37 1.62 -7.34
N SER A 47 1.57 1.07 -7.16
CA SER A 47 1.79 -0.29 -6.69
C SER A 47 1.81 -0.32 -5.16
N VAL A 48 0.82 -0.98 -4.56
CA VAL A 48 0.62 -1.07 -3.10
C VAL A 48 0.92 -2.50 -2.63
N ARG A 49 1.61 -2.63 -1.50
CA ARG A 49 1.89 -3.92 -0.86
C ARG A 49 0.69 -4.41 -0.05
N ARG A 50 0.37 -5.68 -0.22
CA ARG A 50 -0.33 -6.50 0.77
C ARG A 50 0.72 -7.19 1.63
N LEU A 51 0.68 -6.98 2.93
CA LEU A 51 1.63 -7.50 3.90
C LEU A 51 0.99 -8.64 4.70
N PHE A 52 1.82 -9.56 5.20
CA PHE A 52 1.39 -10.54 6.20
C PHE A 52 1.38 -9.93 7.60
N CYS A 53 0.50 -10.38 8.48
CA CYS A 53 0.59 -10.10 9.90
C CYS A 53 1.02 -11.37 10.64
N ASP A 54 2.18 -11.32 11.28
CA ASP A 54 2.74 -12.41 12.10
C ASP A 54 2.46 -12.19 13.61
N GLY A 55 1.47 -11.37 13.95
CA GLY A 55 1.08 -11.12 15.33
C GLY A 55 0.45 -12.37 15.97
N PRO A 56 0.97 -12.88 17.10
CA PRO A 56 0.37 -14.02 17.77
C PRO A 56 -1.04 -13.65 18.26
N GLY A 57 -2.03 -14.49 17.95
CA GLY A 57 -3.43 -14.24 18.31
C GLY A 57 -4.15 -13.19 17.45
N CYS A 58 -3.49 -12.59 16.46
CA CYS A 58 -4.17 -11.69 15.53
C CYS A 58 -4.99 -12.50 14.53
N GLY A 59 -6.30 -12.25 14.46
CA GLY A 59 -7.19 -12.89 13.46
C GLY A 59 -6.87 -12.47 12.02
N ARG A 60 -6.19 -11.34 11.82
CA ARG A 60 -5.80 -10.84 10.50
C ARG A 60 -4.51 -11.48 10.03
N ARG A 61 -4.57 -12.20 8.89
CA ARG A 61 -3.42 -12.86 8.25
C ARG A 61 -2.68 -11.97 7.25
N THR A 62 -3.42 -11.15 6.51
CA THR A 62 -2.86 -10.16 5.59
C THR A 62 -3.58 -8.83 5.70
N PHE A 63 -2.89 -7.75 5.40
CA PHE A 63 -3.45 -6.41 5.35
C PHE A 63 -2.80 -5.61 4.22
N VAL A 64 -3.49 -4.57 3.75
CA VAL A 64 -2.96 -3.68 2.73
C VAL A 64 -2.33 -2.47 3.41
N GLU A 65 -1.13 -2.10 2.99
CA GLU A 65 -0.49 -0.85 3.41
C GLU A 65 -1.37 0.35 3.01
N GLN A 66 -1.68 1.21 3.97
CA GLN A 66 -2.48 2.41 3.72
C GLN A 66 -1.60 3.48 3.05
N VAL A 67 -2.10 4.05 1.96
CA VAL A 67 -1.45 5.08 1.11
C VAL A 67 -2.46 6.13 0.68
#